data_AF-A0A9E4G8T6-F1
#
_entry.id   AF-A0A9E4G8T6-F1
#
_cell.length_a   1.000
_cell.length_b   1.000
_cell.length_c   1.000
_cell.angle_alpha   90.00
_cell.angle_beta   90.00
_cell.angle_gamma   90.00
#
_symmetry.space_group_name_H-M   'P 1'
#
loop_
_entity.id
_entity.type
_entity.pdbx_description
1 polymer ?
#
loop_
_entity_poly.entity_id
_entity_poly.type
_entity_poly.pdbx_seq_one_letter_code
_entity_poly.pdbx_strand_id
1 'polypeptide(L)'
;VRPDAIAGAEAEVFAPCALGGAVNRAMRSRLRARVVAGAANNQLASPEDGVELHRDGVLYAPDYVINAGGLISVAQDILYRDEPYDRAAVKAAVAGIGHRLDTIFEASARGGRPPGQVADAMARECLAVRAVA
;
A
#
# COMPACT_ATOMS: atom_id res chain seq x y z
N VAL A 1 18.26 -2.71 -17.12
CA VAL A 1 18.48 -3.72 -16.05
C VAL A 1 17.77 -5.00 -16.45
N ARG A 2 18.34 -6.19 -16.20
CA ARG A 2 17.61 -7.45 -16.44
C ARG A 2 16.51 -7.64 -15.38
N PRO A 3 15.42 -8.36 -15.68
CA PRO A 3 14.32 -8.55 -14.73
C PRO A 3 14.74 -9.15 -13.39
N ASP A 4 15.68 -10.09 -13.39
CA ASP A 4 16.23 -10.76 -12.21
C ASP A 4 17.14 -9.86 -11.34
N ALA A 5 17.61 -8.75 -11.91
CA ALA A 5 18.48 -7.78 -11.25
C ALA A 5 17.76 -6.48 -10.83
N ILE A 6 16.47 -6.33 -11.17
CA ILE A 6 15.75 -5.06 -11.04
C ILE A 6 15.68 -4.55 -9.58
N ALA A 7 15.57 -5.45 -8.61
CA ALA A 7 15.53 -5.11 -7.18
C ALA A 7 16.83 -4.45 -6.68
N GLY A 8 17.97 -4.78 -7.31
CA GLY A 8 19.28 -4.23 -6.97
C GLY A 8 19.68 -3.03 -7.80
N ALA A 9 18.80 -2.51 -8.67
CA ALA A 9 19.04 -1.27 -9.37
C ALA A 9 19.15 -0.10 -8.38
N GLU A 10 20.00 0.87 -8.68
CA GLU A 10 20.05 2.11 -7.90
C GLU A 10 18.79 2.93 -8.21
N ALA A 11 17.91 2.99 -7.22
CA ALA A 11 16.65 3.71 -7.27
C ALA A 11 16.22 4.07 -5.84
N GLU A 12 15.41 5.12 -5.69
CA GLU A 12 14.84 5.50 -4.39
C GLU A 12 13.60 4.67 -4.06
N VAL A 13 12.82 4.34 -5.10
CA VAL A 13 11.55 3.61 -5.00
C VAL A 13 11.62 2.32 -5.81
N PHE A 14 11.25 1.21 -5.17
CA PHE A 14 10.97 -0.05 -5.83
C PHE A 14 9.46 -0.26 -5.91
N ALA A 15 8.94 -0.43 -7.13
CA ALA A 15 7.50 -0.52 -7.39
C ALA A 15 7.11 -1.91 -7.95
N PRO A 16 6.77 -2.90 -7.09
CA PRO A 16 6.27 -4.19 -7.55
C PRO A 16 4.83 -4.05 -8.06
N CYS A 17 4.64 -4.10 -9.38
CA CYS A 17 3.34 -3.85 -10.04
C CYS A 17 2.78 -5.04 -10.84
N ALA A 18 3.39 -6.22 -10.74
CA ALA A 18 3.01 -7.38 -11.53
C ALA A 18 2.39 -8.51 -10.68
N LEU A 19 3.22 -9.27 -9.95
CA LEU A 19 2.80 -10.43 -9.17
C LEU A 19 2.96 -10.18 -7.67
N GLY A 20 2.10 -10.83 -6.88
CA GLY A 20 2.26 -10.90 -5.44
C GLY A 20 3.48 -11.71 -5.02
N GLY A 21 3.94 -11.52 -3.79
CA GLY A 21 5.13 -12.16 -3.22
C GLY A 21 6.45 -11.68 -3.81
N ALA A 22 6.43 -10.60 -4.60
CA ALA A 22 7.62 -10.00 -5.18
C ALA A 22 8.60 -9.51 -4.11
N VAL A 23 8.08 -9.10 -2.94
CA VAL A 23 8.87 -8.71 -1.78
C VAL A 23 8.99 -9.89 -0.84
N ASN A 24 10.15 -10.53 -0.87
CA ASN A 24 10.50 -11.68 -0.05
C ASN A 24 11.95 -11.57 0.42
N ARG A 25 12.39 -12.49 1.28
CA ARG A 25 13.76 -12.54 1.81
C ARG A 25 14.84 -12.42 0.71
N ALA A 26 14.71 -13.14 -0.40
CA ALA A 26 15.70 -13.12 -1.48
C ALA A 26 15.74 -11.74 -2.17
N MET A 27 14.57 -11.15 -2.42
CA MET A 27 14.48 -9.79 -2.97
C MET A 27 15.07 -8.75 -2.01
N ARG A 28 14.65 -8.77 -0.74
CA ARG A 28 15.10 -7.81 0.28
C ARG A 28 16.62 -7.78 0.45
N SER A 29 17.28 -8.94 0.38
CA SER A 29 18.75 -9.01 0.45
C SER A 29 19.50 -8.27 -0.67
N ARG A 30 18.79 -7.92 -1.75
CA ARG A 30 19.33 -7.21 -2.91
C ARG A 30 18.77 -5.80 -3.04
N LEU A 31 17.74 -5.46 -2.26
CA LEU A 31 16.99 -4.23 -2.39
C LEU A 31 17.88 -3.03 -2.03
N ARG A 32 18.03 -2.10 -2.98
CA ARG A 32 18.73 -0.82 -2.74
C ARG A 32 17.79 0.36 -2.47
N ALA A 33 16.53 0.21 -2.84
CA ALA A 33 15.53 1.25 -2.66
C ALA A 33 15.20 1.48 -1.17
N ARG A 34 14.86 2.73 -0.86
CA ARG A 34 14.43 3.15 0.48
C ARG A 34 12.93 3.10 0.66
N VAL A 35 12.19 2.96 -0.44
CA VAL A 35 10.73 2.88 -0.46
C VAL A 35 10.30 1.67 -1.30
N VAL A 36 9.33 0.93 -0.82
CA VAL A 36 8.56 -0.06 -1.57
C VAL A 36 7.14 0.45 -1.74
N ALA A 37 6.76 0.78 -2.98
CA ALA A 37 5.48 1.38 -3.32
C ALA A 37 5.02 0.89 -4.69
N GLY A 38 4.38 -0.28 -4.72
CA GLY A 38 3.90 -0.93 -5.93
C GLY A 38 2.38 -0.97 -6.04
N ALA A 39 1.87 -1.42 -7.18
CA ALA A 39 0.44 -1.60 -7.42
C ALA A 39 -0.03 -3.07 -7.34
N ALA A 40 0.90 -4.04 -7.27
CA ALA A 40 0.52 -5.45 -7.22
C ALA A 40 -0.30 -5.75 -5.95
N ASN A 41 -1.17 -6.76 -6.03
CA ASN A 41 -1.84 -7.30 -4.85
C ASN A 41 -0.91 -8.30 -4.15
N ASN A 42 -0.97 -8.33 -2.81
CA ASN A 42 -0.16 -9.19 -1.96
C ASN A 42 1.34 -9.02 -2.24
N GLN A 43 1.86 -7.79 -2.22
CA GLN A 43 3.25 -7.50 -2.61
C GLN A 43 4.28 -8.23 -1.74
N LEU A 44 3.99 -8.34 -0.44
CA LEU A 44 4.78 -9.10 0.51
C LEU A 44 4.51 -10.60 0.36
N ALA A 45 5.55 -11.42 0.40
CA ALA A 45 5.39 -12.88 0.40
C ALA A 45 4.84 -13.38 1.75
N SER A 46 5.18 -12.70 2.84
CA SER A 46 4.52 -12.86 4.14
C SER A 46 4.47 -11.54 4.92
N PRO A 47 3.59 -11.42 5.94
CA PRO A 47 3.55 -10.24 6.81
C PRO A 47 4.90 -9.90 7.46
N GLU A 48 5.71 -10.91 7.76
CA GLU A 48 7.05 -10.76 8.33
C GLU A 48 7.99 -9.98 7.40
N ASP A 49 7.83 -10.07 6.07
CA ASP A 49 8.64 -9.27 5.16
C ASP A 49 8.39 -7.77 5.35
N GLY A 50 7.17 -7.36 5.71
CA GLY A 50 6.86 -5.97 6.05
C GLY A 50 7.47 -5.51 7.38
N VAL A 51 7.58 -6.43 8.35
CA VAL A 51 8.29 -6.17 9.62
C VAL A 51 9.78 -5.97 9.37
N GLU A 52 10.35 -6.82 8.53
CA GLU A 52 11.78 -6.75 8.23
C GLU A 52 12.13 -5.51 7.39
N LEU A 53 11.31 -5.12 6.41
CA LEU A 53 11.49 -3.84 5.71
C LEU A 53 11.52 -2.67 6.70
N HIS A 54 10.58 -2.64 7.65
CA HIS A 54 10.53 -1.61 8.67
C HIS A 54 11.79 -1.61 9.55
N ARG A 55 12.25 -2.79 9.96
CA ARG A 55 13.49 -2.97 10.74
C ARG A 55 14.72 -2.47 9.98
N ASP A 56 14.75 -2.68 8.68
CA ASP A 56 15.83 -2.25 7.78
C ASP A 56 15.72 -0.76 7.38
N GLY A 57 14.72 -0.04 7.89
CA GLY A 57 14.50 1.38 7.58
C GLY A 57 13.94 1.65 6.18
N VAL A 58 13.38 0.62 5.53
CA VAL A 58 12.73 0.72 4.21
C VAL A 58 11.25 0.99 4.42
N LEU A 59 10.77 2.11 3.87
CA LEU A 59 9.36 2.50 3.95
C LEU A 59 8.51 1.63 3.01
N TYR A 60 7.50 0.96 3.54
CA TYR A 60 6.54 0.18 2.74
C TYR A 60 5.18 0.87 2.71
N ALA A 61 4.65 1.11 1.51
CA ALA A 61 3.27 1.52 1.29
C ALA A 61 2.37 0.27 1.16
N PRO A 62 1.44 0.02 2.11
CA PRO A 62 0.57 -1.16 2.06
C PRO A 62 -0.21 -1.23 0.76
N ASP A 63 -0.13 -2.38 0.08
CA ASP A 63 -0.67 -2.61 -1.26
C ASP A 63 -2.14 -2.21 -1.41
N TYR A 64 -3.02 -2.71 -0.53
CA TYR A 64 -4.45 -2.43 -0.55
C TYR A 64 -4.82 -0.96 -0.29
N VAL A 65 -3.88 -0.15 0.19
CA VAL A 65 -4.05 1.30 0.34
C VAL A 65 -3.57 2.02 -0.92
N ILE A 66 -2.33 1.77 -1.33
CA ILE A 66 -1.72 2.49 -2.46
C ILE A 66 -2.38 2.15 -3.81
N ASN A 67 -2.89 0.93 -3.99
CA ASN A 67 -3.53 0.48 -5.22
C ASN A 67 -5.06 0.65 -5.24
N ALA A 68 -5.64 1.36 -4.25
CA ALA A 68 -7.09 1.46 -4.04
C ALA A 68 -7.86 2.19 -5.16
N GLY A 69 -7.19 2.85 -6.10
CA GLY A 69 -7.85 3.70 -7.10
C GLY A 69 -8.89 2.98 -7.96
N GLY A 70 -8.63 1.71 -8.30
CA GLY A 70 -9.62 0.89 -9.02
C GLY A 70 -10.89 0.64 -8.20
N LEU A 71 -10.73 0.30 -6.92
CA LEU A 71 -11.86 0.08 -6.02
C LEU A 71 -12.64 1.37 -5.73
N ILE A 72 -11.96 2.52 -5.67
CA ILE A 72 -12.63 3.82 -5.55
C ILE A 72 -13.54 4.08 -6.76
N SER A 73 -13.05 3.81 -7.98
CA SER A 73 -13.88 3.94 -9.19
C SER A 73 -15.08 3.00 -9.17
N VAL A 74 -14.87 1.72 -8.82
CA VAL A 74 -15.95 0.73 -8.75
C VAL A 74 -16.96 1.07 -7.66
N ALA A 75 -16.51 1.61 -6.53
CA ALA A 75 -17.40 2.06 -5.46
C ALA A 75 -18.30 3.20 -5.94
N GLN A 76 -17.81 4.11 -6.79
CA GLN A 76 -18.66 5.14 -7.40
C GLN A 76 -19.78 4.51 -8.24
N ASP A 77 -19.43 3.54 -9.10
CA ASP A 77 -20.39 2.83 -9.95
C ASP A 77 -21.46 2.08 -9.14
N ILE A 78 -21.07 1.48 -8.01
CA ILE A 78 -21.97 0.64 -7.20
C ILE A 78 -22.83 1.48 -6.25
N LEU A 79 -22.24 2.44 -5.53
CA LEU A 79 -22.92 3.21 -4.48
C LEU A 79 -23.82 4.31 -5.05
N TYR A 80 -23.49 4.83 -6.23
CA TYR A 80 -24.22 5.91 -6.91
C TYR A 80 -24.79 5.43 -8.25
N ARG A 81 -25.20 4.17 -8.34
CA ARG A 81 -25.65 3.52 -9.58
C ARG A 81 -26.80 4.24 -10.30
N ASP A 82 -27.61 4.97 -9.54
CA ASP A 82 -28.78 5.71 -10.03
C ASP A 82 -28.44 7.16 -10.40
N GLU A 83 -27.17 7.56 -10.25
CA GLU A 83 -26.61 8.87 -10.59
C GLU A 83 -25.58 8.75 -11.74
N PRO A 84 -25.33 9.83 -12.51
CA PRO A 84 -24.26 9.84 -13.50
C PRO A 84 -22.88 9.63 -12.86
N TYR A 85 -21.99 8.91 -13.56
CA TYR A 85 -20.63 8.69 -13.08
C TYR A 85 -19.86 10.00 -12.89
N ASP A 86 -19.53 10.33 -11.64
CA ASP A 86 -18.78 11.53 -11.29
C ASP A 86 -17.27 11.28 -11.32
N ARG A 87 -16.66 11.59 -12.48
CA ARG A 87 -15.20 11.54 -12.68
C ARG A 87 -14.45 12.47 -11.71
N ALA A 88 -15.03 13.60 -11.35
CA ALA A 88 -14.38 14.58 -10.49
C ALA A 88 -14.32 14.07 -9.04
N ALA A 89 -15.42 13.50 -8.54
CA ALA A 89 -15.46 12.85 -7.24
C ALA A 89 -14.47 11.69 -7.15
N VAL A 90 -14.42 10.81 -8.15
CA VAL A 90 -13.46 9.70 -8.20
C VAL A 90 -12.01 10.22 -8.18
N LYS A 91 -11.70 11.23 -9.00
CA LYS A 91 -10.35 11.82 -9.03
C LYS A 91 -9.95 12.44 -7.68
N ALA A 92 -10.89 13.12 -7.01
CA ALA A 92 -10.67 13.68 -5.68
C ALA A 92 -10.42 12.58 -4.64
N ALA A 93 -11.22 11.51 -4.67
CA ALA A 93 -11.04 10.36 -3.77
C ALA A 93 -9.71 9.63 -4.01
N VAL A 94 -9.30 9.43 -5.27
CA VAL A 94 -7.99 8.86 -5.63
C VAL A 94 -6.84 9.73 -5.12
N ALA A 95 -6.95 11.06 -5.24
CA ALA A 95 -5.94 11.97 -4.68
C ALA A 95 -5.81 11.84 -3.14
N GLY A 96 -6.90 11.45 -2.47
CA GLY A 96 -6.93 11.15 -1.04
C GLY A 96 -6.10 9.93 -0.60
N ILE A 97 -5.69 9.05 -1.52
CA ILE A 97 -4.82 7.90 -1.20
C ILE A 97 -3.50 8.38 -0.59
N GLY A 98 -2.92 9.47 -1.11
CA GLY A 98 -1.68 10.05 -0.57
C GLY A 98 -1.83 10.45 0.90
N HIS A 99 -2.88 11.20 1.23
CA HIS A 99 -3.15 11.61 2.62
C HIS A 99 -3.41 10.42 3.56
N ARG A 100 -4.02 9.35 3.06
CA ARG A 100 -4.19 8.11 3.84
C ARG A 100 -2.85 7.46 4.14
N LEU A 101 -1.95 7.39 3.16
CA LEU A 101 -0.59 6.88 3.35
C LEU A 101 0.19 7.76 4.33
N ASP A 102 0.12 9.08 4.22
CA ASP A 102 0.76 10.01 5.17
C ASP A 102 0.32 9.73 6.61
N THR A 103 -1.00 9.57 6.83
CA THR A 103 -1.56 9.23 8.14
C THR A 103 -0.98 7.92 8.69
N ILE A 104 -0.86 6.90 7.85
CA ILE A 104 -0.28 5.60 8.21
C ILE A 104 1.21 5.74 8.56
N PHE A 105 1.97 6.49 7.75
CA PHE A 105 3.39 6.68 7.94
C PHE A 105 3.71 7.46 9.20
N GLU A 106 2.96 8.53 9.48
CA GLU A 106 3.10 9.28 10.71
C GLU A 106 2.76 8.44 11.96
N ALA A 107 1.68 7.66 11.91
CA ALA A 107 1.31 6.76 12.99
C ALA A 107 2.33 5.63 13.18
N SER A 108 2.89 5.11 12.09
CA SER A 108 4.00 4.16 12.09
C SER A 108 5.24 4.75 12.77
N ALA A 109 5.64 5.98 12.40
CA ALA A 109 6.78 6.68 12.97
C ALA A 109 6.59 6.98 14.46
N ARG A 110 5.41 7.45 14.88
CA ARG A 110 5.10 7.71 16.30
C ARG A 110 5.06 6.44 17.14
N GLY A 111 4.55 5.34 16.58
CA GLY A 111 4.34 4.09 17.30
C GLY A 111 5.48 3.08 17.22
N GLY A 112 6.49 3.31 16.36
CA GLY A 112 7.55 2.35 16.09
C GLY A 112 7.02 1.02 15.52
N ARG A 113 5.92 1.07 14.76
CA ARG A 113 5.24 -0.11 14.20
C ARG A 113 5.34 -0.12 12.68
N PRO A 114 5.44 -1.30 12.02
CA PRO A 114 5.43 -1.38 10.57
C PRO A 114 4.17 -0.76 9.95
N PRO A 115 4.27 0.00 8.84
CA PRO A 115 3.12 0.62 8.18
C PRO A 115 1.97 -0.33 7.86
N GLY A 116 2.27 -1.56 7.44
CA GLY A 116 1.25 -2.60 7.18
C GLY A 116 0.41 -2.93 8.42
N GLN A 117 1.04 -3.06 9.59
CA GLN A 117 0.31 -3.34 10.84
C GLN A 117 -0.51 -2.14 11.33
N VAL A 118 -0.05 -0.92 11.05
CA VAL A 118 -0.81 0.31 11.34
C VAL A 118 -2.05 0.39 10.45
N ALA A 119 -1.88 0.15 9.14
CA ALA A 119 -2.98 0.12 8.19
C ALA A 119 -4.03 -0.95 8.58
N ASP A 120 -3.58 -2.14 8.99
CA ASP A 120 -4.48 -3.22 9.42
C ASP A 120 -5.28 -2.83 10.66
N ALA A 121 -4.66 -2.15 11.63
CA ALA A 121 -5.34 -1.66 12.82
C ALA A 121 -6.42 -0.62 12.45
N MET A 122 -6.06 0.36 11.61
CA MET A 122 -7.00 1.37 11.13
C MET A 122 -8.18 0.76 10.35
N ALA A 123 -7.92 -0.26 9.53
CA ALA A 123 -8.95 -0.97 8.79
C ALA A 123 -9.91 -1.71 9.74
N ARG A 124 -9.38 -2.40 10.75
CA ARG A 124 -10.19 -3.08 11.78
C ARG A 124 -11.05 -2.12 12.58
N GLU A 125 -10.52 -0.95 12.95
CA GLU A 125 -11.29 0.11 13.63
C GLU A 125 -12.45 0.60 12.75
N CYS A 126 -12.21 0.85 11.46
CA CYS A 126 -13.25 1.24 10.52
C CYS A 126 -14.38 0.19 10.41
N LEU A 127 -14.02 -1.10 10.41
CA LEU A 127 -14.99 -2.20 10.37
C LEU A 127 -15.75 -2.35 11.68
N ALA A 128 -15.09 -2.18 12.83
CA ALA A 128 -15.71 -2.27 14.14
C ALA A 128 -16.74 -1.18 14.37
N VAL A 129 -16.46 0.07 13.97
CA VAL A 129 -17.41 1.19 14.05
C VAL A 129 -18.69 0.89 13.25
N ARG A 130 -18.55 0.24 12.09
CA ARG A 130 -19.68 -0.08 11.22
C ARG A 130 -20.50 -1.31 11.66
N ALA A 131 -19.97 -2.12 12.58
CA ALA A 131 -20.70 -3.26 13.13
C ALA A 131 -21.64 -2.87 14.29
N VAL A 132 -21.50 -1.65 14.83
CA VAL A 132 -22.25 -1.14 15.99
C VAL A 132 -23.32 -0.10 15.59
N ALA A 133 -23.33 0.31 14.32
CA ALA A 133 -24.32 1.23 13.73
C ALA A 133 -25.33 0.47 12.86
#